data_AF-A0A6M0AWE4-F1
#
_entry.id   AF-A0A6M0AWE4-F1
#
_cell.length_a   1.000
_cell.length_b   1.000
_cell.length_c   1.000
_cell.angle_alpha   90.00
_cell.angle_beta   90.00
_cell.angle_gamma   90.00
#
_symmetry.space_group_name_H-M   'P 1'
#
loop_
_entity.id
_entity.type
_entity.pdbx_description
1 polymer ?
#
loop_
_entity_poly.entity_id
_entity_poly.type
_entity_poly.pdbx_seq_one_letter_code
_entity_poly.pdbx_strand_id
1 'polypeptide(L)'
;DSDSMVRRKAIEQLAQGYKDDRDTLALLQEWARCDQDWQVRSTAIVNLAQGWPDHPDALRLLQKWARSDSDSMVRHTAIKQLAQGWKEQPWLFEFLCDRTLHDPFERKESWSENPRQVALKAILNYYPNHSQTRSLLQDRAEHDSDPELRKFAQKNLE
;
A
#
# COMPACT_ATOMS: atom_id res chain seq x y z
N ASP A 1 -22.28 -10.04 -7.51
CA ASP A 1 -22.35 -9.29 -8.78
C ASP A 1 -21.06 -9.49 -9.55
N SER A 2 -21.12 -9.81 -10.85
CA SER A 2 -19.93 -10.02 -11.68
C SER A 2 -19.25 -8.71 -12.10
N ASP A 3 -19.98 -7.59 -12.07
CA ASP A 3 -19.47 -6.28 -12.48
C ASP A 3 -18.64 -5.64 -11.36
N SER A 4 -17.35 -5.39 -11.62
CA SER A 4 -16.44 -4.79 -10.64
C SER A 4 -16.76 -3.33 -10.35
N MET A 5 -17.36 -2.59 -11.29
CA MET A 5 -17.83 -1.23 -11.07
C MET A 5 -18.97 -1.20 -10.06
N VAL A 6 -19.91 -2.14 -10.17
CA VAL A 6 -21.01 -2.30 -9.20
C VAL A 6 -20.46 -2.65 -7.81
N ARG A 7 -19.53 -3.61 -7.72
CA ARG A 7 -18.91 -4.01 -6.44
C ARG A 7 -18.14 -2.86 -5.79
N ARG A 8 -17.36 -2.10 -6.57
CA ARG A 8 -16.67 -0.90 -6.08
C ARG A 8 -17.67 0.14 -5.57
N LYS A 9 -18.77 0.36 -6.29
CA LYS A 9 -19.78 1.32 -5.85
C LYS A 9 -20.45 0.89 -4.55
N ALA A 10 -20.75 -0.40 -4.41
CA ALA A 10 -21.31 -0.95 -3.18
C ALA A 10 -20.37 -0.73 -1.99
N ILE A 11 -19.06 -0.99 -2.16
CA ILE A 11 -18.04 -0.70 -1.14
C ILE A 11 -18.09 0.77 -0.70
N GLU A 12 -18.08 1.70 -1.65
CA GLU A 12 -18.10 3.14 -1.35
C GLU A 12 -19.36 3.55 -0.57
N GLN A 13 -20.52 3.04 -0.97
CA GLN A 13 -21.79 3.37 -0.30
C GLN A 13 -21.84 2.81 1.12
N LEU A 14 -21.40 1.56 1.30
CA LEU A 14 -21.35 0.94 2.62
C LEU A 14 -20.40 1.68 3.56
N ALA A 15 -19.19 2.00 3.09
CA ALA A 15 -18.20 2.73 3.88
C ALA A 15 -18.61 4.17 4.20
N GLN A 16 -19.46 4.80 3.38
CA GLN A 16 -19.99 6.14 3.65
C GLN A 16 -21.17 6.12 4.63
N GLY A 17 -22.08 5.17 4.47
CA GLY A 17 -23.34 5.13 5.22
C GLY A 17 -23.27 4.41 6.58
N TYR A 18 -22.29 3.51 6.77
CA TYR A 18 -22.31 2.54 7.87
C TYR A 18 -20.93 2.35 8.53
N LYS A 19 -20.26 3.47 8.86
CA LYS A 19 -18.90 3.46 9.45
C LYS A 19 -18.81 2.77 10.81
N ASP A 20 -19.87 2.79 11.61
CA ASP A 20 -19.89 2.19 12.93
C ASP A 20 -20.50 0.77 12.95
N ASP A 21 -20.85 0.24 11.77
CA ASP A 21 -21.48 -1.06 11.62
C ASP A 21 -20.45 -2.18 11.47
N ARG A 22 -20.55 -3.20 12.33
CA ARG A 22 -19.62 -4.35 12.33
C ARG A 22 -19.77 -5.23 11.10
N ASP A 23 -20.98 -5.36 10.57
CA ASP A 23 -21.25 -6.18 9.38
C ASP A 23 -20.63 -5.54 8.13
N THR A 24 -20.66 -4.22 8.06
CA THR A 24 -19.97 -3.43 7.03
C THR A 24 -18.47 -3.65 7.05
N LEU A 25 -17.84 -3.62 8.24
CA LEU A 25 -16.42 -3.93 8.39
C LEU A 25 -16.11 -5.35 7.86
N ALA A 26 -16.90 -6.36 8.25
CA ALA A 26 -16.69 -7.74 7.81
C ALA A 26 -16.80 -7.90 6.29
N LEU A 27 -17.77 -7.23 5.64
CA LEU A 27 -17.94 -7.25 4.18
C LEU A 27 -16.74 -6.62 3.46
N LEU A 28 -16.26 -5.47 3.94
CA LEU A 28 -15.08 -4.81 3.37
C LEU A 28 -13.83 -5.68 3.50
N GLN A 29 -13.66 -6.35 4.64
CA GLN A 29 -12.56 -7.29 4.84
C GLN A 29 -12.62 -8.46 3.85
N GLU A 30 -13.81 -9.02 3.60
CA GLU A 30 -13.99 -10.13 2.68
C GLU A 30 -13.68 -9.73 1.23
N TRP A 31 -14.17 -8.57 0.78
CA TRP A 31 -13.85 -8.05 -0.55
C TRP A 31 -12.37 -7.76 -0.74
N ALA A 32 -11.73 -7.14 0.26
CA ALA A 32 -10.29 -6.91 0.21
C ALA A 32 -9.47 -8.21 0.25
N ARG A 33 -10.02 -9.30 0.80
CA ARG A 33 -9.34 -10.60 0.93
C ARG A 33 -9.43 -11.46 -0.34
N CYS A 34 -10.61 -11.53 -0.95
CA CYS A 34 -10.92 -12.60 -1.92
C CYS A 34 -11.54 -12.12 -3.23
N ASP A 35 -11.78 -10.82 -3.43
CA ASP A 35 -12.28 -10.36 -4.73
C ASP A 35 -11.24 -10.59 -5.83
N GLN A 36 -11.69 -11.09 -6.99
CA GLN A 36 -10.80 -11.40 -8.11
C GLN A 36 -10.28 -10.13 -8.79
N ASP A 37 -11.02 -9.02 -8.69
CA ASP A 37 -10.64 -7.75 -9.30
C ASP A 37 -9.77 -6.93 -8.33
N TRP A 38 -8.55 -6.61 -8.76
CA TRP A 38 -7.59 -5.84 -7.95
C TRP A 38 -8.09 -4.43 -7.62
N GLN A 39 -8.95 -3.83 -8.45
CA GLN A 39 -9.54 -2.51 -8.20
C GLN A 39 -10.57 -2.58 -7.08
N VAL A 40 -11.34 -3.68 -7.01
CA VAL A 40 -12.28 -3.93 -5.90
C VAL A 40 -11.50 -4.10 -4.61
N ARG A 41 -10.45 -4.94 -4.60
CA ARG A 41 -9.59 -5.11 -3.43
C ARG A 41 -8.97 -3.78 -2.98
N SER A 42 -8.41 -3.02 -3.91
CA SER A 42 -7.81 -1.70 -3.62
C SER A 42 -8.83 -0.71 -3.06
N THR A 43 -10.05 -0.69 -3.61
CA THR A 43 -11.14 0.18 -3.13
C THR A 43 -11.56 -0.19 -1.71
N ALA A 44 -11.68 -1.49 -1.40
CA ALA A 44 -11.95 -1.96 -0.05
C ALA A 44 -10.82 -1.59 0.93
N ILE A 45 -9.55 -1.72 0.54
CA ILE A 45 -8.39 -1.30 1.35
C ILE A 45 -8.43 0.18 1.71
N VAL A 46 -8.70 1.05 0.73
CA VAL A 46 -8.81 2.50 0.97
C VAL A 46 -9.92 2.80 1.97
N ASN A 47 -11.09 2.20 1.80
CA ASN A 47 -12.22 2.43 2.70
C ASN A 47 -11.98 1.87 4.11
N LEU A 48 -11.31 0.71 4.23
CA LEU A 48 -10.89 0.17 5.52
C LEU A 48 -9.91 1.11 6.24
N ALA A 49 -8.92 1.63 5.52
CA ALA A 49 -7.92 2.53 6.09
C ALA A 49 -8.52 3.85 6.60
N GLN A 50 -9.47 4.41 5.85
CA GLN A 50 -10.07 5.71 6.14
C GLN A 50 -11.23 5.62 7.12
N GLY A 51 -12.01 4.54 7.09
CA GLY A 51 -13.18 4.35 7.95
C GLY A 51 -12.84 3.78 9.33
N TRP A 52 -11.79 2.96 9.43
CA TRP A 52 -11.44 2.24 10.66
C TRP A 52 -9.94 2.35 11.02
N PRO A 53 -9.35 3.56 11.08
CA PRO A 53 -7.92 3.74 11.36
C PRO A 53 -7.51 3.20 12.74
N ASP A 54 -8.40 3.25 13.72
CA ASP A 54 -8.14 2.79 15.08
C ASP A 54 -8.47 1.30 15.30
N HIS A 55 -9.02 0.61 14.29
CA HIS A 55 -9.40 -0.80 14.43
C HIS A 55 -8.18 -1.72 14.21
N PRO A 56 -7.80 -2.55 15.20
CA PRO A 56 -6.60 -3.41 15.11
C PRO A 56 -6.61 -4.34 13.89
N ASP A 57 -7.78 -4.87 13.52
CA ASP A 57 -7.89 -5.79 12.39
C ASP A 57 -7.71 -5.08 11.04
N ALA A 58 -8.08 -3.79 10.92
CA ALA A 58 -7.82 -3.02 9.71
C ALA A 58 -6.31 -2.90 9.50
N LEU A 59 -5.57 -2.47 10.52
CA LEU A 59 -4.10 -2.37 10.46
C LEU A 59 -3.45 -3.71 10.09
N ARG A 60 -3.83 -4.81 10.75
CA ARG A 60 -3.27 -6.15 10.47
C ARG A 60 -3.49 -6.57 9.02
N LEU A 61 -4.69 -6.32 8.49
CA LEU A 61 -5.01 -6.67 7.12
C LEU A 61 -4.26 -5.81 6.11
N LEU A 62 -4.16 -4.49 6.32
CA LEU A 62 -3.35 -3.62 5.48
C LEU A 62 -1.89 -4.08 5.43
N GLN A 63 -1.30 -4.40 6.58
CA GLN A 63 0.07 -4.94 6.64
C GLN A 63 0.21 -6.28 5.91
N LYS A 64 -0.80 -7.15 5.95
CA LYS A 64 -0.82 -8.41 5.21
C LYS A 64 -0.87 -8.15 3.71
N TRP A 65 -1.80 -7.33 3.24
CA TRP A 65 -1.95 -7.03 1.81
C TRP A 65 -0.73 -6.33 1.23
N ALA A 66 -0.14 -5.38 1.95
CA ALA A 66 1.11 -4.71 1.55
C ALA A 66 2.30 -5.67 1.41
N ARG A 67 2.31 -6.82 2.12
CA ARG A 67 3.37 -7.82 2.02
C ARG A 67 3.12 -8.87 0.95
N SER A 68 1.88 -9.32 0.79
CA SER A 68 1.62 -10.61 0.11
C SER A 68 0.43 -10.63 -0.85
N ASP A 69 -0.24 -9.51 -1.15
CA ASP A 69 -1.23 -9.54 -2.22
C ASP A 69 -0.53 -9.87 -3.56
N SER A 70 -1.15 -10.72 -4.37
CA SER A 70 -0.61 -11.13 -5.66
C SER A 70 -0.48 -9.96 -6.64
N ASP A 71 -1.33 -8.94 -6.50
CA ASP A 71 -1.36 -7.80 -7.40
C ASP A 71 -0.54 -6.63 -6.82
N SER A 72 0.40 -6.10 -7.61
CA SER A 72 1.26 -5.01 -7.19
C SER A 72 0.51 -3.71 -6.92
N MET A 73 -0.61 -3.45 -7.60
CA MET A 73 -1.42 -2.26 -7.36
C MET A 73 -2.11 -2.32 -6.00
N VAL A 74 -2.50 -3.52 -5.56
CA VAL A 74 -3.06 -3.73 -4.22
C VAL A 74 -1.98 -3.51 -3.15
N ARG A 75 -0.78 -4.09 -3.33
CA ARG A 75 0.35 -3.87 -2.40
C ARG A 75 0.73 -2.39 -2.33
N HIS A 76 0.84 -1.73 -3.48
CA HIS A 76 1.09 -0.28 -3.59
C HIS A 76 0.04 0.54 -2.83
N THR A 77 -1.25 0.23 -3.02
CA THR A 77 -2.36 0.91 -2.33
C THR A 77 -2.27 0.72 -0.82
N ALA A 78 -2.02 -0.51 -0.35
CA ALA A 78 -1.89 -0.81 1.07
C ALA A 78 -0.70 -0.07 1.71
N ILE A 79 0.47 -0.05 1.07
CA ILE A 79 1.64 0.71 1.54
C ILE A 79 1.32 2.20 1.63
N LYS A 80 0.67 2.77 0.60
CA LYS A 80 0.28 4.18 0.58
C LYS A 80 -0.67 4.51 1.73
N GLN A 81 -1.66 3.66 1.99
CA GLN A 81 -2.61 3.88 3.09
C GLN A 81 -1.92 3.73 4.46
N LEU A 82 -1.05 2.74 4.64
CA LEU A 82 -0.25 2.60 5.87
C LEU A 82 0.60 3.83 6.14
N ALA A 83 1.29 4.34 5.11
CA ALA A 83 2.13 5.52 5.24
C ALA A 83 1.34 6.79 5.58
N GLN A 84 0.09 6.91 5.11
CA GLN A 84 -0.76 8.06 5.40
C GLN A 84 -1.40 8.00 6.79
N GLY A 85 -1.94 6.82 7.18
CA GLY A 85 -2.70 6.66 8.42
C GLY A 85 -1.84 6.39 9.65
N TRP A 86 -0.64 5.83 9.49
CA TRP A 86 0.19 5.34 10.60
C TRP A 86 1.61 5.94 10.62
N LYS A 87 1.80 7.13 10.04
CA LYS A 87 3.12 7.81 9.97
C LYS A 87 3.81 8.03 11.33
N GLU A 88 3.04 8.20 12.40
CA GLU A 88 3.58 8.42 13.75
C GLU A 88 3.93 7.11 14.47
N GLN A 89 3.68 5.95 13.84
CA GLN A 89 3.94 4.67 14.47
C GLN A 89 5.42 4.29 14.36
N PRO A 90 6.06 3.85 15.45
CA PRO A 90 7.49 3.55 15.46
C PRO A 90 7.86 2.36 14.56
N TRP A 91 6.92 1.45 14.29
CA TRP A 91 7.15 0.29 13.43
C TRP A 91 7.12 0.63 11.93
N LEU A 92 6.57 1.79 11.53
CA LEU A 92 6.32 2.07 10.13
C LEU A 92 7.61 2.20 9.32
N PHE A 93 8.65 2.82 9.88
CA PHE A 93 9.91 2.98 9.17
C PHE A 93 10.49 1.64 8.72
N GLU A 94 10.63 0.68 9.64
CA GLU A 94 11.12 -0.68 9.34
C GLU A 94 10.22 -1.42 8.35
N PHE A 95 8.90 -1.25 8.48
CA PHE A 95 7.95 -1.82 7.52
C PHE A 95 8.18 -1.28 6.09
N LEU A 96 8.37 0.03 5.94
CA LEU A 96 8.63 0.64 4.65
C LEU A 96 9.99 0.21 4.10
N CYS A 97 11.01 0.06 4.94
CA CYS A 97 12.32 -0.47 4.54
C CYS A 97 12.20 -1.89 3.96
N ASP A 98 11.49 -2.78 4.66
CA ASP A 98 11.18 -4.13 4.18
C ASP A 98 10.48 -4.09 2.82
N ARG A 99 9.47 -3.22 2.65
CA ARG A 99 8.76 -3.11 1.36
C ARG A 99 9.61 -2.51 0.25
N THR A 100 10.50 -1.56 0.55
CA THR A 100 11.46 -1.03 -0.42
C THR A 100 12.45 -2.09 -0.88
N LEU A 101 12.92 -2.94 0.05
CA LEU A 101 13.98 -3.92 -0.21
C LEU A 101 13.47 -5.21 -0.84
N HIS A 102 12.31 -5.71 -0.40
CA HIS A 102 11.90 -7.10 -0.60
C HIS A 102 10.57 -7.29 -1.34
N ASP A 103 9.97 -6.23 -1.90
CA ASP A 103 8.79 -6.42 -2.73
C ASP A 103 9.12 -7.08 -4.07
N PRO A 104 8.40 -8.17 -4.46
CA PRO A 104 8.70 -8.95 -5.65
C PRO A 104 8.20 -8.28 -6.94
N PHE A 105 8.08 -6.95 -6.95
CA PHE A 105 7.55 -6.22 -8.09
C PHE A 105 8.39 -6.41 -9.34
N GLU A 106 7.73 -6.84 -10.41
CA GLU A 106 8.23 -6.88 -11.76
C GLU A 106 7.33 -6.00 -12.63
N ARG A 107 7.94 -5.05 -13.35
CA ARG A 107 7.20 -4.14 -14.23
C ARG A 107 6.76 -4.89 -15.49
N LYS A 108 5.46 -5.13 -15.61
CA LYS A 108 4.85 -5.71 -16.82
C LYS A 108 4.42 -4.63 -17.79
N GLU A 109 3.81 -3.56 -17.27
CA GLU A 109 3.31 -2.43 -18.05
C GLU A 109 3.99 -1.13 -17.60
N SER A 110 4.14 -0.18 -18.51
CA SER A 110 4.76 1.13 -18.22
C SER A 110 4.01 1.92 -17.15
N TRP A 111 2.68 1.81 -17.09
CA TRP A 111 1.83 2.45 -16.07
C TRP A 111 1.76 1.69 -14.73
N SER A 112 2.50 0.59 -14.56
CA SER A 112 2.48 -0.16 -13.31
C SER A 112 3.12 0.66 -12.18
N GLU A 113 2.41 0.84 -11.08
CA GLU A 113 2.96 1.49 -9.90
C GLU A 113 3.83 0.49 -9.11
N ASN A 114 5.04 0.91 -8.75
CA ASN A 114 6.02 0.06 -8.05
C ASN A 114 5.84 0.17 -6.53
N PRO A 115 5.45 -0.92 -5.82
CA PRO A 115 5.35 -0.94 -4.36
C PRO A 115 6.63 -0.53 -3.63
N ARG A 116 7.81 -0.89 -4.17
CA ARG A 116 9.11 -0.48 -3.59
C ARG A 116 9.29 1.03 -3.67
N GLN A 117 8.86 1.64 -4.78
CA GLN A 117 8.97 3.09 -5.01
C GLN A 117 8.02 3.88 -4.10
N VAL A 118 6.77 3.44 -3.90
CA VAL A 118 5.87 4.15 -2.98
C VAL A 118 6.33 4.03 -1.52
N ALA A 119 6.91 2.88 -1.14
CA ALA A 119 7.53 2.72 0.17
C ALA A 119 8.73 3.68 0.35
N LEU A 120 9.62 3.74 -0.64
CA LEU A 120 10.79 4.63 -0.61
C LEU A 120 10.37 6.10 -0.60
N LYS A 121 9.35 6.47 -1.40
CA LYS A 121 8.78 7.82 -1.40
C LYS A 121 8.18 8.19 -0.04
N ALA A 122 7.50 7.25 0.63
CA ALA A 122 7.01 7.47 1.99
C ALA A 122 8.17 7.68 2.97
N ILE A 123 9.27 6.93 2.86
CA ILE A 123 10.47 7.13 3.66
C ILE A 123 11.05 8.54 3.45
N LEU A 124 11.18 8.99 2.21
CA LEU A 124 11.70 10.33 1.92
C LEU A 124 10.79 11.44 2.47
N ASN A 125 9.47 11.23 2.45
CA ASN A 125 8.53 12.24 2.93
C ASN A 125 8.47 12.34 4.46
N TYR A 126 8.52 11.20 5.17
CA TYR A 126 8.26 11.15 6.60
C TYR A 126 9.53 10.96 7.45
N TYR A 127 10.59 10.40 6.86
CA TYR A 127 11.85 10.08 7.53
C TYR A 127 13.08 10.55 6.73
N PRO A 128 13.11 11.80 6.20
CA PRO A 128 14.20 12.27 5.34
C PRO A 128 15.58 12.25 6.04
N ASN A 129 15.60 12.48 7.35
CA ASN A 129 16.82 12.56 8.15
C ASN A 129 17.19 11.24 8.87
N HIS A 130 16.47 10.15 8.60
CA HIS A 130 16.82 8.86 9.19
C HIS A 130 18.15 8.35 8.62
N SER A 131 19.00 7.78 9.48
CA SER A 131 20.37 7.36 9.12
C SER A 131 20.42 6.39 7.94
N GLN A 132 19.40 5.53 7.81
CA GLN A 132 19.29 4.54 6.74
C GLN A 132 18.65 5.05 5.45
N THR A 133 18.06 6.25 5.42
CA THR A 133 17.35 6.76 4.23
C THR A 133 18.30 6.90 3.04
N ARG A 134 19.51 7.43 3.26
CA ARG A 134 20.52 7.57 2.20
C ARG A 134 21.02 6.22 1.70
N SER A 135 21.26 5.25 2.58
CA SER A 135 21.72 3.91 2.17
C SER A 135 20.67 3.16 1.36
N LEU A 136 19.38 3.32 1.69
CA LEU A 136 18.29 2.75 0.90
C LEU A 136 18.23 3.35 -0.50
N LEU A 137 18.40 4.67 -0.63
CA LEU A 137 18.49 5.32 -1.94
C LEU A 137 19.66 4.79 -2.76
N GLN A 138 20.85 4.70 -2.18
CA GLN A 138 22.04 4.18 -2.86
C GLN A 138 21.83 2.74 -3.35
N ASP A 139 21.37 1.86 -2.47
CA ASP A 139 21.10 0.48 -2.81
C ASP A 139 20.03 0.35 -3.91
N ARG A 140 18.94 1.11 -3.84
CA ARG A 140 17.89 1.09 -4.87
C ARG A 140 18.36 1.73 -6.18
N ALA A 141 19.25 2.71 -6.17
CA ALA A 141 19.83 3.30 -7.38
C ALA A 141 20.74 2.30 -8.13
N GLU A 142 21.52 1.53 -7.38
CA GLU A 142 22.54 0.61 -7.92
C GLU A 142 21.97 -0.78 -8.27
N HIS A 143 21.08 -1.31 -7.43
CA HIS A 143 20.73 -2.74 -7.43
C HIS A 143 19.26 -3.05 -7.71
N ASP A 144 18.36 -2.05 -7.72
CA ASP A 144 16.95 -2.34 -7.94
C ASP A 144 16.71 -2.88 -9.36
N SER A 145 15.92 -3.95 -9.49
CA SER A 145 15.62 -4.53 -10.80
C SER A 145 14.80 -3.62 -11.70
N ASP A 146 13.98 -2.72 -11.14
CA ASP A 146 13.13 -1.81 -11.90
C ASP A 146 13.92 -0.54 -12.32
N PRO A 147 14.11 -0.29 -13.63
CA PRO A 147 14.88 0.86 -14.10
C PRO A 147 14.26 2.21 -13.72
N GLU A 148 12.95 2.29 -13.55
CA GLU A 148 12.30 3.53 -13.10
C GLU A 148 12.60 3.82 -11.63
N LEU A 149 12.57 2.80 -10.76
CA LEU A 149 12.98 2.96 -9.37
C LEU A 149 14.46 3.32 -9.25
N ARG A 150 15.36 2.72 -10.06
CA ARG A 150 16.77 3.14 -10.09
C ARG A 150 16.92 4.63 -10.41
N LYS A 151 16.23 5.11 -11.45
CA LYS A 151 16.23 6.53 -11.83
C LYS A 151 15.64 7.43 -10.74
N PHE A 152 14.53 7.01 -10.14
CA PHE A 152 13.91 7.73 -9.03
C PHE A 152 14.89 7.86 -7.86
N ALA A 153 15.54 6.77 -7.47
CA ALA A 153 16.50 6.76 -6.37
C ALA A 153 17.73 7.64 -6.66
N GLN A 154 18.30 7.53 -7.88
CA GLN A 154 19.42 8.36 -8.32
C GLN A 154 19.09 9.86 -8.24
N LYS A 155 17.91 10.26 -8.73
CA LYS A 155 17.47 11.66 -8.68
C LYS A 155 17.33 12.21 -7.25
N ASN A 156 17.02 11.35 -6.27
CA ASN A 156 16.88 11.76 -4.87
C ASN A 156 18.21 11.65 -4.08
N LEU A 157 19.32 11.25 -4.72
CA LEU A 157 20.66 11.30 -4.14
C LEU A 157 21.42 12.58 -4.46
N GLU A 158 21.03 13.24 -5.57
CA GLU A 158 21.55 14.52 -6.07
C GLU A 158 21.01 15.71 -5.26
#